data_AF-A0A3L7VXI1-F1
#
_entry.id   AF-A0A3L7VXI1-F1
#
_cell.length_a   1.000
_cell.length_b   1.000
_cell.length_c   1.000
_cell.angle_alpha   90.00
_cell.angle_beta   90.00
_cell.angle_gamma   90.00
#
_symmetry.space_group_name_H-M   'P 1'
#
loop_
_entity.id
_entity.type
_entity.pdbx_description
1 polymer ?
#
loop_
_entity_poly.entity_id
_entity_poly.type
_entity_poly.pdbx_seq_one_letter_code
_entity_poly.pdbx_strand_id
1 'polypeptide(L)'
;MTIVKICGLSSPEHLLVAAAAGADYIGLVFAPSRRQVSISTAQRLVATLRDAGYATQVVGLFVNEPASTIATTVAQCSLDVIQLHGTEAYDIVAELPPMPIWR
;
A
#
# COMPACT_ATOMS: atom_id res chain seq x y z
N MET A 1 13.75 7.67 17.25
CA MET A 1 13.14 6.35 17.01
C MET A 1 12.98 6.20 15.51
N THR A 2 13.29 5.04 14.93
CA THR A 2 13.35 4.85 13.47
C THR A 2 12.06 4.22 12.96
N ILE A 3 11.51 4.75 11.88
CA ILE A 3 10.32 4.20 11.20
C ILE A 3 10.78 3.15 10.17
N VAL A 4 10.13 1.98 10.15
CA VAL A 4 10.46 0.86 9.28
C VAL A 4 9.29 0.48 8.37
N LYS A 5 9.56 0.42 7.06
CA LYS A 5 8.62 -0.07 6.04
C LYS A 5 9.15 -1.35 5.39
N ILE A 6 8.34 -2.41 5.32
CA ILE A 6 8.63 -3.63 4.56
C ILE A 6 7.81 -3.66 3.27
N CYS A 7 8.44 -3.63 2.10
CA CYS A 7 7.77 -3.40 0.81
C CYS A 7 7.71 -4.65 -0.06
N GLY A 8 6.64 -4.78 -0.87
CA GLY A 8 6.49 -5.81 -1.88
C GLY A 8 6.03 -7.16 -1.34
N LEU A 9 5.25 -7.14 -0.25
CA LEU A 9 4.68 -8.35 0.34
C LEU A 9 3.43 -8.78 -0.45
N SER A 10 3.32 -10.07 -0.72
CA SER A 10 2.20 -10.67 -1.45
C SER A 10 1.65 -11.95 -0.80
N SER A 11 2.27 -12.42 0.29
CA SER A 11 1.81 -13.58 1.07
C SER A 11 1.34 -13.14 2.46
N PRO A 12 0.20 -13.68 2.96
CA PRO A 12 -0.27 -13.40 4.31
C PRO A 12 0.78 -13.74 5.38
N GLU A 13 1.53 -14.83 5.21
CA GLU A 13 2.52 -15.29 6.19
C GLU A 13 3.64 -14.27 6.38
N HIS A 14 4.19 -13.72 5.29
CA HIS A 14 5.26 -12.74 5.33
C HIS A 14 4.77 -11.39 5.86
N LEU A 15 3.54 -11.03 5.51
CA LEU A 15 2.89 -9.83 6.03
C LEU A 15 2.70 -9.90 7.55
N LEU A 16 2.24 -11.03 8.09
CA LEU A 16 2.06 -11.20 9.53
C LEU A 16 3.41 -11.24 10.27
N VAL A 17 4.42 -11.90 9.70
CA VAL A 17 5.78 -11.90 10.26
C VAL A 17 6.35 -10.48 10.31
N ALA A 18 6.19 -9.69 9.25
CA ALA A 18 6.66 -8.30 9.22
C ALA A 18 5.95 -7.43 10.27
N ALA A 19 4.63 -7.57 10.39
CA ALA A 19 3.84 -6.85 11.38
C ALA A 19 4.22 -7.25 12.83
N ALA A 20 4.35 -8.56 13.09
CA ALA A 20 4.79 -9.09 14.38
C ALA A 20 6.20 -8.63 14.79
N ALA A 21 7.09 -8.44 13.81
CA ALA A 21 8.44 -7.92 14.01
C ALA A 21 8.48 -6.40 14.30
N GLY A 22 7.32 -5.72 14.29
CA GLY A 22 7.22 -4.29 14.59
C GLY A 22 7.38 -3.37 13.38
N ALA A 23 7.10 -3.84 12.17
CA ALA A 23 7.04 -2.95 11.01
C ALA A 23 5.93 -1.89 11.20
N ASP A 24 6.28 -0.62 11.07
CA ASP A 24 5.33 0.50 11.10
C ASP A 24 4.46 0.50 9.84
N TYR A 25 5.04 0.11 8.70
CA TYR A 25 4.38 0.12 7.39
C TYR A 25 4.65 -1.16 6.57
N ILE A 26 3.65 -1.61 5.83
CA ILE A 26 3.75 -2.67 4.82
C ILE A 26 3.39 -2.13 3.45
N GLY A 27 4.21 -2.41 2.43
CA GLY A 27 4.00 -1.96 1.06
C GLY A 27 3.41 -3.04 0.16
N LEU A 28 2.29 -2.72 -0.49
CA LEU A 28 1.68 -3.50 -1.56
C LEU A 28 1.94 -2.80 -2.90
N VAL A 29 2.38 -3.56 -3.91
CA VAL A 29 2.77 -3.00 -5.21
C VAL A 29 1.64 -3.21 -6.22
N PHE A 30 1.12 -2.13 -6.79
CA PHE A 30 0.09 -2.18 -7.83
C PHE A 30 0.64 -1.95 -9.24
N ALA A 31 1.95 -1.68 -9.36
CA ALA A 31 2.63 -1.48 -10.64
C ALA A 31 3.23 -2.79 -11.22
N PRO A 32 3.40 -2.88 -12.55
CA PRO A 32 3.99 -4.04 -13.22
C PRO A 32 5.34 -4.47 -12.63
N SER A 33 5.37 -5.63 -11.97
CA SER A 33 6.57 -6.21 -11.38
C SER A 33 6.33 -7.64 -10.91
N ARG A 34 7.40 -8.37 -10.53
CA ARG A 34 7.27 -9.68 -9.85
C ARG A 34 6.57 -9.62 -8.48
N ARG A 35 6.44 -8.41 -7.91
CA ARG A 35 5.82 -8.15 -6.60
C ARG A 35 4.41 -7.58 -6.73
N GLN A 36 3.90 -7.44 -7.95
CA GLN A 36 2.58 -6.87 -8.21
C GLN A 36 1.50 -7.74 -7.57
N VAL A 37 0.54 -7.10 -6.90
CA VAL A 37 -0.65 -7.75 -6.35
C VAL A 37 -1.90 -7.30 -7.10
N SER A 38 -2.87 -8.20 -7.22
CA SER A 38 -4.22 -7.84 -7.65
C SER A 38 -4.99 -7.14 -6.52
N ILE A 39 -6.04 -6.40 -6.87
CA ILE A 39 -6.99 -5.81 -5.90
C ILE A 39 -7.51 -6.88 -4.92
N SER A 40 -7.93 -8.04 -5.43
CA SER A 40 -8.44 -9.14 -4.62
C SER A 40 -7.40 -9.71 -3.66
N THR A 41 -6.13 -9.73 -4.05
CA THR A 41 -5.04 -10.18 -3.19
C THR A 41 -4.75 -9.14 -2.12
N ALA A 42 -4.68 -7.86 -2.48
CA ALA A 42 -4.50 -6.77 -1.53
C ALA A 42 -5.61 -6.73 -0.48
N GLN A 43 -6.88 -6.85 -0.87
CA GLN A 43 -8.02 -6.91 0.06
C GLN A 43 -7.88 -8.02 1.09
N ARG A 44 -7.54 -9.24 0.64
CA ARG A 44 -7.31 -10.39 1.53
C ARG A 44 -6.13 -10.16 2.49
N LEU A 45 -5.04 -9.59 1.99
CA LEU A 45 -3.86 -9.28 2.80
C LEU A 45 -4.16 -8.25 3.88
N VAL A 46 -4.86 -7.17 3.52
CA VAL A 46 -5.26 -6.11 4.46
C VAL A 46 -6.24 -6.66 5.49
N ALA A 47 -7.26 -7.42 5.07
CA ALA A 47 -8.18 -8.07 6.01
C ALA A 47 -7.44 -8.98 7.00
N THR A 48 -6.51 -9.82 6.50
CA THR A 48 -5.69 -10.70 7.35
C THR A 48 -4.87 -9.91 8.38
N LEU A 49 -4.28 -8.78 7.98
CA LEU A 49 -3.52 -7.91 8.88
C LEU A 49 -4.40 -7.36 10.01
N ARG A 50 -5.60 -6.88 9.66
CA ARG A 50 -6.56 -6.26 10.58
C ARG A 50 -7.19 -7.27 11.52
N ASP A 51 -7.59 -8.44 11.01
CA ASP A 51 -8.15 -9.53 11.81
C ASP A 51 -7.16 -10.07 12.85
N ALA A 52 -5.86 -10.03 12.54
CA ALA A 52 -4.79 -10.36 13.48
C ALA A 52 -4.52 -9.26 14.53
N GLY A 53 -5.19 -8.11 14.44
CA GLY A 53 -5.09 -7.02 15.42
C GLY A 53 -3.87 -6.11 15.27
N TYR A 54 -3.17 -6.15 14.13
CA TYR A 54 -2.01 -5.29 13.90
C TYR A 54 -2.39 -3.87 13.46
N ALA A 55 -1.79 -2.88 14.10
CA ALA A 55 -1.92 -1.46 13.77
C ALA A 55 -0.98 -0.99 12.63
N THR A 56 -0.20 -1.89 12.05
CA THR A 56 0.71 -1.61 10.93
C THR A 56 -0.04 -0.98 9.76
N GLN A 57 0.46 0.15 9.24
CA GLN A 57 -0.17 0.87 8.14
C GLN A 57 0.17 0.22 6.78
N VAL A 58 -0.74 0.31 5.83
CA VAL A 58 -0.62 -0.31 4.50
C VAL A 58 -0.43 0.78 3.45
N VAL A 59 0.67 0.66 2.71
CA VAL A 59 1.11 1.60 1.67
C VAL A 59 0.85 0.98 0.30
N GLY A 60 0.07 1.65 -0.54
CA GLY A 60 -0.06 1.30 -1.97
C GLY A 60 1.01 1.98 -2.80
N LEU A 61 1.84 1.21 -3.51
CA LEU A 61 2.81 1.74 -4.46
C LEU A 61 2.25 1.71 -5.88
N PHE A 62 2.24 2.88 -6.51
CA PHE A 62 1.77 3.11 -7.87
C PHE A 62 2.88 3.71 -8.73
N VAL A 63 2.80 3.46 -10.04
CA VAL A 63 3.74 4.02 -11.03
C VAL A 63 2.92 4.45 -12.24
N ASN A 64 2.83 5.76 -12.45
CA ASN A 64 2.16 6.41 -13.59
C ASN A 64 0.70 5.96 -13.79
N GLU A 65 0.00 5.65 -12.69
CA GLU A 65 -1.43 5.31 -12.72
C GLU A 65 -2.30 6.57 -12.70
N PRO A 66 -3.47 6.57 -13.38
CA PRO A 66 -4.43 7.66 -13.27
C PRO A 66 -4.91 7.85 -11.82
N ALA A 67 -5.17 9.10 -11.42
CA ALA A 67 -5.66 9.42 -10.07
C ALA A 67 -6.95 8.66 -9.72
N SER A 68 -7.84 8.47 -10.70
CA SER A 68 -9.08 7.68 -10.54
C SER A 68 -8.83 6.21 -10.21
N THR A 69 -7.84 5.59 -10.83
CA THR A 69 -7.41 4.20 -10.55
C THR A 69 -6.82 4.10 -9.15
N ILE A 70 -5.96 5.06 -8.77
CA ILE A 70 -5.36 5.12 -7.43
C ILE A 70 -6.45 5.27 -6.37
N ALA A 71 -7.36 6.23 -6.54
CA ALA A 71 -8.46 6.49 -5.61
C ALA A 71 -9.37 5.26 -5.42
N THR A 72 -9.71 4.59 -6.52
CA THR A 72 -10.50 3.35 -6.49
C THR A 72 -9.78 2.25 -5.73
N THR A 73 -8.49 2.04 -6.01
CA THR A 73 -7.66 1.02 -5.37
C THR A 73 -7.53 1.26 -3.87
N VAL A 74 -7.26 2.50 -3.46
CA VAL A 74 -7.17 2.91 -2.06
C VAL A 74 -8.46 2.58 -1.32
N ALA A 75 -9.60 2.97 -1.86
CA ALA A 75 -10.90 2.73 -1.24
C ALA A 75 -11.22 1.23 -1.16
N GLN A 76 -10.99 0.48 -2.24
CA GLN A 76 -11.29 -0.95 -2.31
C GLN A 76 -10.40 -1.79 -1.39
N CYS A 77 -9.14 -1.41 -1.22
CA CYS A 77 -8.16 -2.17 -0.44
C CYS A 77 -7.96 -1.61 0.98
N SER A 78 -8.64 -0.52 1.36
CA SER A 78 -8.47 0.15 2.65
C SER A 78 -7.00 0.49 2.94
N LEU A 79 -6.35 1.14 1.97
CA LEU A 79 -4.95 1.56 2.10
C LEU A 79 -4.84 2.82 2.95
N ASP A 80 -3.76 2.93 3.72
CA ASP A 80 -3.53 4.05 4.65
C ASP A 80 -2.62 5.14 4.04
N VAL A 81 -1.79 4.77 3.06
CA VAL A 81 -0.83 5.67 2.41
C VAL A 81 -0.74 5.41 0.91
N ILE A 82 -0.69 6.48 0.11
CA ILE A 82 -0.37 6.41 -1.32
C ILE A 82 1.13 6.66 -1.48
N GLN A 83 1.83 5.80 -2.20
CA GLN A 83 3.20 6.03 -2.63
C GLN A 83 3.26 6.10 -4.16
N LEU A 84 3.66 7.25 -4.67
CA LEU A 84 3.96 7.48 -6.09
C LEU A 84 5.44 7.22 -6.30
N HIS A 85 5.78 6.38 -7.27
CA HIS A 85 7.18 6.01 -7.56
C HIS A 85 7.54 6.17 -9.05
N GLY A 86 6.67 6.81 -9.83
CA GLY A 86 6.89 7.07 -11.24
C GLY A 86 7.43 8.47 -11.50
N THR A 87 6.99 9.01 -12.64
CA THR A 87 7.30 10.36 -13.11
C THR A 87 6.04 11.22 -13.12
N GLU A 88 5.08 10.91 -12.25
CA GLU A 88 3.79 11.59 -12.18
C GLU A 88 3.99 13.10 -11.95
N ALA A 89 3.24 13.95 -12.64
CA ALA A 89 3.32 15.39 -12.39
C ALA A 89 2.83 15.72 -10.96
N TYR A 90 3.30 16.83 -10.39
CA TYR A 90 2.97 17.20 -9.00
C TYR A 90 1.49 17.56 -8.81
N ASP A 91 0.81 17.97 -9.87
CA ASP A 91 -0.61 18.31 -9.91
C ASP A 91 -1.52 17.12 -9.60
N ILE A 92 -1.11 15.88 -9.91
CA ILE A 92 -1.87 14.67 -9.59
C ILE A 92 -2.28 14.59 -8.11
N VAL A 93 -1.46 15.16 -7.21
CA VAL A 93 -1.69 15.17 -5.76
C VAL A 93 -3.02 15.85 -5.43
N ALA A 94 -3.43 16.87 -6.19
CA ALA A 94 -4.70 17.57 -5.99
C ALA A 94 -5.94 16.72 -6.37
N GLU A 95 -5.75 15.68 -7.17
CA GLU A 95 -6.81 14.77 -7.62
C GLU A 95 -6.93 13.52 -6.74
N LEU A 96 -5.97 13.29 -5.83
CA LEU A 96 -5.92 12.11 -4.97
C LEU A 96 -6.74 12.32 -3.68
N PRO A 97 -7.19 11.22 -3.03
CA PRO A 97 -7.86 11.29 -1.74
C PRO A 97 -7.01 12.04 -0.69
N PRO A 98 -7.64 12.74 0.28
CA PRO A 98 -6.95 13.51 1.30
C PRO A 98 -6.34 12.58 2.37
N MET A 99 -5.21 11.98 2.04
CA MET A 99 -4.47 11.04 2.88
C MET A 99 -2.96 11.22 2.70
N PRO A 100 -2.11 10.57 3.52
CA PRO A 100 -0.67 10.65 3.33
C PRO A 100 -0.24 10.19 1.93
N ILE A 101 0.49 11.05 1.23
CA ILE A 101 1.08 10.78 -0.09
C ILE A 101 2.59 10.86 0.04
N TRP A 102 3.28 9.80 -0.36
CA TRP A 102 4.73 9.68 -0.41
C TRP A 102 5.20 9.72 -1.86
N ARG A 103 6.32 10.40 -2.10
CA ARG A 103 6.95 10.53 -3.40
C ARG A 103 8.44 10.26 -3.26
#